data_AF-A0A1J5MMF7-F1
#
_entry.id   AF-A0A1J5MMF7-F1
#
_cell.length_a   1.000
_cell.length_b   1.000
_cell.length_c   1.000
_cell.angle_alpha   90.00
_cell.angle_beta   90.00
_cell.angle_gamma   90.00
#
_symmetry.space_group_name_H-M   'P 1'
#
loop_
_entity.id
_entity.type
_entity.pdbx_description
1 polymer ?
#
loop_
_entity_poly.entity_id
_entity_poly.type
_entity_poly.pdbx_seq_one_letter_code
_entity_poly.pdbx_strand_id
1 'polypeptide(L)' 'MLKVFFYLHLAGLALIGVGLYLLLLTEQTQQVSGMVAVSSALGLGGVLISPYPVVKFITWSRQQD' A
#
# COMPACT_ATOMS: atom_id res chain seq x y z
N MET A 1 13.11 -6.60 -12.73
CA MET A 1 12.88 -5.64 -11.62
C MET A 1 11.45 -5.11 -11.58
N LEU A 2 10.87 -4.63 -12.69
CA LEU A 2 9.52 -4.05 -12.69
C LEU A 2 8.41 -4.98 -12.15
N LYS A 3 8.50 -6.29 -12.42
CA LYS A 3 7.56 -7.30 -11.90
C LYS A 3 7.52 -7.35 -10.36
N VAL A 4 8.67 -7.19 -9.69
CA VAL A 4 8.74 -7.20 -8.22
C VAL A 4 7.99 -6.00 -7.65
N PHE A 5 8.25 -4.81 -8.19
CA PHE A 5 7.54 -3.60 -7.78
C PHE A 5 6.04 -3.67 -8.08
N PHE A 6 5.64 -4.30 -9.19
CA PHE A 6 4.23 -4.51 -9.50
C PHE A 6 3.51 -5.37 -8.44
N TYR A 7 4.09 -6.52 -8.06
CA TYR A 7 3.51 -7.35 -7.01
C TYR A 7 3.56 -6.67 -5.64
N LEU A 8 4.60 -5.89 -5.36
CA LEU A 8 4.68 -5.09 -4.13
C LEU A 8 3.56 -4.05 -4.07
N HIS A 9 3.29 -3.38 -5.18
CA HIS A 9 2.20 -2.42 -5.31
C HIS A 9 0.83 -3.09 -5.13
N LEU A 10 0.63 -4.27 -5.72
CA LEU A 10 -0.59 -5.04 -5.55
C LEU A 10 -0.78 -5.50 -4.09
N ALA A 11 0.29 -5.95 -3.44
CA ALA A 11 0.26 -6.30 -2.01
C ALA A 11 -0.08 -5.07 -1.14
N GLY A 12 0.50 -3.91 -1.45
CA GLY A 12 0.17 -2.65 -0.78
C GLY A 12 -1.29 -2.24 -0.97
N LEU A 13 -1.85 -2.41 -2.17
CA LEU A 13 -3.28 -2.17 -2.45
C LEU A 13 -4.18 -3.13 -1.66
N ALA A 14 -3.82 -4.41 -1.59
CA ALA A 14 -4.55 -5.38 -0.78
C ALA A 14 -4.52 -4.98 0.70
N LEU A 15 -3.36 -4.54 1.20
CA LEU A 15 -3.19 -4.11 2.59
C LEU A 15 -3.99 -2.82 2.91
N ILE A 16 -4.04 -1.87 1.97
CA ILE A 16 -4.92 -0.70 2.07
C ILE A 16 -6.38 -1.13 2.09
N GLY A 17 -6.79 -2.05 1.21
CA GLY A 17 -8.15 -2.59 1.20
C GLY A 17 -8.54 -3.23 2.53
N VAL A 18 -7.64 -4.03 3.12
CA VAL A 18 -7.83 -4.62 4.45
C VAL A 18 -7.89 -3.54 5.54
N GLY A 19 -7.00 -2.56 5.53
CA GLY A 19 -6.99 -1.46 6.48
C GLY A 19 -8.27 -0.62 6.43
N LEU A 20 -8.77 -0.33 5.23
CA LEU A 20 -10.03 0.37 5.01
C LEU A 20 -11.23 -0.48 5.46
N TYR A 21 -11.24 -1.77 5.18
CA TYR A 21 -12.28 -2.67 5.68
C TYR A 21 -12.31 -2.73 7.21
N LEU A 22 -11.15 -2.87 7.86
CA LEU A 22 -11.02 -2.84 9.32
C LEU A 22 -11.45 -1.50 9.90
N LEU A 23 -11.18 -0.39 9.21
CA LEU A 23 -11.60 0.94 9.65
C LEU A 23 -13.13 1.06 9.78
N LEU A 24 -13.89 0.34 8.95
CA LEU A 24 -15.36 0.30 9.02
C LEU A 24 -15.89 -0.53 10.20
N LEU A 25 -15.04 -1.34 10.85
CA LEU A 25 -15.40 -2.13 12.03
C LEU A 25 -15.14 -1.31 13.30
N THR A 26 -16.08 -0.42 13.62
CA THR A 26 -15.96 0.60 14.68
C THR A 26 -15.62 0.04 16.06
N GLU A 27 -16.12 -1.15 16.42
CA GLU A 27 -15.84 -1.75 17.73
C GLU A 27 -14.36 -2.20 17.86
N GLN A 28 -13.79 -2.79 16.81
CA GLN A 28 -12.38 -3.15 16.78
C GLN A 28 -11.48 -1.92 16.79
N THR A 29 -11.85 -0.85 16.09
CA THR A 29 -11.03 0.37 15.97
C THR A 29 -11.05 1.24 17.22
N GLN A 30 -11.97 1.02 18.17
CA GLN A 30 -11.97 1.70 19.47
C GLN A 30 -10.96 1.11 20.46
N GLN A 31 -10.44 -0.09 20.19
CA GLN A 31 -9.37 -0.69 20.97
C GLN A 31 -8.01 -0.23 20.46
N VAL A 32 -7.06 0.01 21.37
CA VAL A 32 -5.69 0.43 21.02
C VAL A 32 -5.03 -0.54 20.02
N SER A 33 -5.23 -1.85 20.21
CA SER A 33 -4.74 -2.88 19.30
C SER A 33 -5.30 -2.73 17.88
N GLY A 34 -6.59 -2.43 17.74
CA GLY A 34 -7.23 -2.18 16.45
C GLY A 34 -6.77 -0.88 15.80
N MET A 35 -6.59 0.18 16.59
CA MET A 35 -6.01 1.44 16.09
C MET A 35 -4.62 1.23 15.51
N VAL A 36 -3.76 0.47 16.21
CA VAL A 36 -2.41 0.12 15.74
C VAL A 36 -2.50 -0.73 14.47
N ALA A 37 -3.32 -1.77 14.46
CA ALA A 37 -3.46 -2.65 13.30
C ALA A 37 -3.88 -1.89 12.03
N VAL A 38 -4.89 -1.02 12.13
CA VAL A 38 -5.39 -0.21 11.00
C VAL A 38 -4.34 0.80 10.54
N SER A 39 -3.72 1.51 11.48
CA SER A 39 -2.68 2.50 11.17
C SER A 39 -1.46 1.85 10.50
N SER A 40 -1.04 0.68 10.99
CA SER A 40 0.05 -0.09 10.38
C SER A 40 -0.33 -0.62 9.00
N ALA A 41 -1.53 -1.15 8.83
CA ALA A 41 -1.99 -1.66 7.53
C ALA A 41 -2.03 -0.55 6.47
N LEU A 42 -2.63 0.60 6.79
CA LEU A 42 -2.72 1.74 5.88
C LEU A 42 -1.35 2.38 5.62
N GLY A 43 -0.54 2.57 6.67
CA GLY A 43 0.80 3.15 6.56
C GLY A 43 1.75 2.29 5.74
N LEU A 44 1.85 1.00 6.06
CA LEU A 44 2.67 0.06 5.29
C LEU A 44 2.14 -0.09 3.86
N GLY A 45 0.82 -0.16 3.67
CA GLY A 45 0.22 -0.29 2.35
C GLY A 45 0.58 0.90 1.45
N GLY A 46 0.54 2.12 2.00
CA GLY A 46 1.00 3.33 1.30
C GLY A 46 2.48 3.28 0.91
N VAL A 47 3.35 2.82 1.81
CA VAL A 47 4.79 2.64 1.52
C VAL A 47 5.00 1.64 0.39
N LEU A 48 4.30 0.50 0.41
CA LEU A 48 4.44 -0.58 -0.58
C LEU A 48 3.93 -0.19 -1.97
N ILE A 49 2.92 0.69 -2.06
CA ILE A 49 2.38 1.21 -3.32
C ILE A 49 3.37 2.17 -4.02
N SER A 50 4.14 2.95 -3.25
CA SER A 50 4.94 4.06 -3.76
C SER A 50 5.98 3.73 -4.85
N PRO A 51 6.72 2.60 -4.84
CA PRO A 51 7.88 2.44 -5.74
C PRO A 51 7.49 2.11 -7.19
N TYR A 52 6.38 1.39 -7.41
CA TYR A 52 6.02 0.92 -8.75
C TYR A 52 5.72 2.06 -9.75
N PRO A 53 4.88 3.05 -9.44
CA PRO A 53 4.61 4.17 -10.35
C PRO A 53 5.88 4.96 -10.66
N VAL A 54 6.72 5.20 -9.65
CA VAL A 54 7.99 5.94 -9.78
C VAL A 54 8.94 5.23 -10.73
N VAL A 55 9.19 3.94 -10.49
CA VAL A 55 10.08 3.14 -11.36
C VAL A 55 9.52 3.04 -12.78
N LYS A 56 8.21 2.89 -12.93
CA LYS A 56 7.55 2.84 -14.24
C LYS A 56 7.75 4.15 -15.02
N PHE A 57 7.58 5.30 -14.36
CA PHE A 57 7.78 6.61 -14.96
C PHE A 57 9.24 6.82 -15.39
N ILE A 58 10.22 6.54 -14.52
CA ILE A 58 11.65 6.67 -14.84
C ILE A 58 12.04 5.75 -16.00
N THR A 59 11.50 4.54 -16.05
CA THR A 59 11.78 3.59 -17.14
C THR A 59 11.21 4.10 -18.47
N TRP A 60 10.01 4.66 -18.44
CA TRP A 60 9.38 5.27 -19.62
C TRP A 60 10.10 6.54 -20.09
N SER A 61 10.57 7.39 -19.18
CA SER A 61 11.29 8.63 -19.56
C SER A 61 12.60 8.30 -20.28
N ARG A 62 13.35 7.30 -19.80
CA ARG A 62 14.60 6.84 -20.43
C ARG A 62 14.43 6.21 -21.81
N GLN A 63 13.22 5.86 -22.23
CA GLN A 63 12.92 5.30 -23.55
C GLN A 63 12.57 6.38 -24.58
N GLN A 64 12.46 7.64 -24.17
CA GLN A 64 12.13 8.78 -25.03
C GLN A 64 13.35 9.62 -25.43
N ASP A 65 14.52 9.33 -24.84
CA ASP A 65 15.82 9.85 -25.27
C ASP A 65 16.42 8.94 -26.35
#